data_AF-A0A972AY04-F1
#
_entry.id   AF-A0A972AY04-F1
#
_cell.length_a   1.000
_cell.length_b   1.000
_cell.length_c   1.000
_cell.angle_alpha   90.00
_cell.angle_beta   90.00
_cell.angle_gamma   90.00
#
_symmetry.space_group_name_H-M   'P 1'
#
loop_
_entity.id
_entity.type
_entity.pdbx_description
1 polymer ?
#
loop_
_entity_poly.entity_id
_entity_poly.type
_entity_poly.pdbx_seq_one_letter_code
_entity_poly.pdbx_strand_id
1 'polypeptide(L)'
;MDEATLISASINNLERLGLIKVPTDVWITDDSKYEWATNNFIYFSLLETYADENHTLKCHNYTIIMTQFGLDFSEICLSNTVE
;
A
#
# COMPACT_ATOMS: atom_id res chain seq x y z
N MET A 1 -0.17 -7.13 -16.92
CA MET A 1 -0.56 -6.79 -15.54
C MET A 1 0.20 -5.53 -15.20
N ASP A 2 -0.50 -4.44 -14.90
CA ASP A 2 0.16 -3.17 -14.57
C ASP A 2 0.88 -3.24 -13.22
N GLU A 3 1.83 -2.32 -13.02
CA GLU A 3 2.66 -2.23 -11.81
C GLU A 3 1.82 -2.03 -10.55
N ALA A 4 0.71 -1.29 -10.64
CA ALA A 4 -0.21 -1.06 -9.53
C ALA A 4 -0.84 -2.37 -9.02
N THR A 5 -1.24 -3.25 -9.94
CA THR A 5 -1.79 -4.57 -9.62
C THR A 5 -0.75 -5.45 -8.92
N LEU A 6 0.51 -5.41 -9.36
CA LEU A 6 1.62 -6.14 -8.72
C LEU A 6 1.87 -5.66 -7.29
N ILE A 7 1.91 -4.34 -7.09
CA ILE A 7 2.11 -3.73 -5.77
C ILE A 7 0.95 -4.09 -4.84
N SER A 8 -0.29 -3.94 -5.31
CA SER A 8 -1.50 -4.28 -4.54
C SER A 8 -1.53 -5.75 -4.12
N ALA A 9 -1.21 -6.67 -5.04
CA ALA A 9 -1.13 -8.10 -4.73
C ALA A 9 -0.02 -8.40 -3.72
N SER A 10 1.13 -7.72 -3.83
CA SER A 10 2.25 -7.89 -2.89
C SER A 10 1.87 -7.44 -1.49
N ILE A 11 1.27 -6.26 -1.33
CA ILE A 11 0.78 -5.75 -0.04
C ILE A 11 -0.21 -6.73 0.58
N ASN A 12 -1.22 -7.17 -0.17
CA ASN A 12 -2.20 -8.15 0.30
C ASN A 12 -1.54 -9.46 0.78
N ASN A 13 -0.54 -9.94 0.05
CA ASN A 13 0.16 -11.17 0.42
C ASN A 13 0.99 -11.00 1.70
N LEU A 14 1.71 -9.88 1.84
CA LEU A 14 2.46 -9.57 3.05
C LEU A 14 1.54 -9.46 4.28
N GLU A 15 0.36 -8.86 4.12
CA GLU A 15 -0.64 -8.77 5.18
C GLU A 15 -1.20 -10.15 5.55
N ARG A 16 -1.55 -10.99 4.56
CA ARG A 16 -2.03 -12.37 4.77
C ARG A 16 -1.01 -13.26 5.48
N LEU A 17 0.28 -13.03 5.21
CA LEU A 17 1.38 -13.71 5.89
C LEU A 17 1.62 -13.16 7.31
N GLY A 18 0.93 -12.09 7.70
CA GLY A 18 1.08 -11.45 9.01
C GLY A 18 2.36 -10.62 9.15
N LEU A 19 3.06 -10.31 8.05
CA LEU A 19 4.31 -9.56 8.05
C LEU A 19 4.07 -8.05 8.19
N ILE A 20 2.95 -7.57 7.63
CA ILE A 20 2.51 -6.18 7.76
C ILE A 20 1.05 -6.13 8.25
N LYS A 21 0.62 -4.93 8.65
CA LYS A 21 -0.78 -4.57 8.90
C LYS A 21 -1.09 -3.24 8.24
N VAL A 22 -2.33 -3.09 7.77
CA VAL A 22 -2.85 -1.82 7.25
C VAL A 22 -4.05 -1.38 8.11
N PRO A 23 -3.80 -0.84 9.33
CA PRO A 23 -4.86 -0.30 10.18
C PRO A 23 -5.63 0.82 9.47
N THR A 24 -6.96 0.78 9.57
CA THR A 24 -7.84 1.79 8.97
C THR A 24 -7.99 3.05 9.82
N ASP A 25 -7.47 3.03 11.05
CA ASP A 25 -7.52 4.11 12.03
C ASP A 25 -6.17 4.84 12.20
N VAL A 26 -5.14 4.44 11.44
CA VAL A 26 -3.81 5.05 11.49
C VAL A 26 -3.43 5.59 10.12
N TRP A 27 -3.19 6.90 10.07
CA TRP A 27 -2.69 7.61 8.89
C TRP A 27 -1.78 8.76 9.32
N ILE A 28 -0.97 9.24 8.38
CA ILE A 28 -0.14 10.44 8.54
C ILE A 28 -1.07 11.65 8.35
N THR A 29 -1.06 12.60 9.26
CA THR A 29 -1.95 13.79 9.19
C THR A 29 -1.49 14.83 8.18
N ASP A 30 -0.27 14.71 7.66
CA ASP A 30 0.27 15.59 6.62
C ASP A 30 -0.12 15.05 5.24
N ASP A 31 -1.16 15.64 4.65
CA ASP A 31 -1.72 15.25 3.36
C ASP A 31 -0.70 15.32 2.21
N SER A 32 0.33 16.18 2.32
CA SER A 32 1.38 16.29 1.30
C SER A 32 2.16 14.98 1.11
N LYS A 33 2.17 14.11 2.13
CA LYS A 33 2.80 12.78 2.06
C LYS A 33 2.08 11.80 1.13
N TYR A 34 0.86 12.13 0.71
CA TYR A 34 0.05 11.30 -0.18
C TYR A 34 -0.08 11.89 -1.60
N GLU A 35 0.44 13.09 -1.86
CA GLU A 35 0.35 13.73 -3.16
C GLU A 35 0.89 12.86 -4.29
N TRP A 36 1.95 12.09 -4.04
CA TRP A 36 2.51 11.17 -5.03
C TRP A 36 1.51 10.07 -5.46
N ALA A 37 0.58 9.68 -4.60
CA ALA A 37 -0.43 8.67 -4.89
C ALA A 37 -1.63 9.27 -5.63
N THR A 38 -2.02 10.51 -5.32
CA THR A 38 -3.13 11.22 -5.96
C THR A 38 -2.73 12.02 -7.20
N ASN A 39 -1.43 12.20 -7.45
CA ASN A 39 -0.89 12.90 -8.62
C ASN A 39 -0.08 11.93 -9.50
N ASN A 40 -0.69 10.79 -9.83
CA ASN A 40 -0.10 9.71 -10.62
C ASN A 40 -1.06 9.30 -11.75
N PHE A 41 -0.49 8.93 -12.90
CA PHE A 41 -1.22 8.39 -14.05
C PHE A 41 -2.23 7.27 -13.70
N ILE A 42 -1.87 6.36 -12.78
CA ILE A 42 -2.74 5.27 -12.32
C ILE A 42 -4.00 5.83 -11.65
N TYR A 43 -3.86 6.84 -10.78
CA TYR A 43 -5.01 7.45 -10.11
C TYR A 43 -5.96 8.11 -11.11
N PHE A 44 -5.43 8.86 -12.08
CA PHE A 44 -6.24 9.46 -13.13
C PHE A 44 -6.91 8.41 -14.03
N SER A 45 -6.19 7.35 -14.40
CA SER A 45 -6.74 6.23 -15.19
C SER A 45 -7.90 5.53 -14.45
N LEU A 46 -7.76 5.32 -13.14
CA LEU A 46 -8.84 4.76 -12.31
C LEU A 46 -10.03 5.72 -12.20
N LEU A 47 -9.78 7.02 -12.06
CA LEU A 47 -10.84 8.03 -12.08
C LEU A 47 -11.61 8.01 -13.40
N GLU A 48 -10.92 8.04 -14.54
CA GLU A 48 -11.57 7.99 -15.87
C GLU A 48 -12.35 6.68 -16.09
N THR A 49 -11.86 5.57 -15.57
CA THR A 49 -12.48 4.25 -15.77
C THR A 49 -13.71 4.03 -14.88
N TYR A 50 -13.68 4.52 -13.63
CA TYR A 50 -14.65 4.14 -12.61
C TYR A 50 -15.44 5.30 -12.00
N ALA A 51 -15.03 6.55 -12.20
CA ALA A 51 -15.83 7.70 -11.78
C ALA A 51 -16.83 8.04 -12.90
N ASP A 52 -18.12 7.95 -12.59
CA ASP A 52 -19.20 8.37 -13.46
C ASP A 52 -20.22 9.22 -12.68
N GLU A 53 -21.32 9.58 -13.32
CA GLU A 53 -22.39 10.40 -12.72
C GLU A 53 -23.07 9.76 -11.50
N ASN A 54 -22.90 8.45 -11.29
CA ASN A 54 -23.47 7.69 -10.18
C ASN A 54 -22.42 7.12 -9.21
N HIS A 55 -21.14 7.11 -9.58
CA HIS A 55 -20.05 6.50 -8.81
C HIS A 55 -18.92 7.50 -8.57
N THR A 56 -18.58 7.71 -7.29
CA THR A 56 -17.41 8.51 -6.90
C THR A 56 -16.28 7.60 -6.45
N LEU A 57 -15.10 7.73 -7.07
CA LEU A 57 -13.89 7.13 -6.52
C LEU A 57 -13.44 7.91 -5.29
N LYS A 58 -13.20 7.21 -4.17
CA LYS A 58 -12.65 7.81 -2.95
C LYS A 58 -11.28 7.20 -2.66
N CYS A 59 -10.28 8.06 -2.50
CA CYS A 59 -9.00 7.65 -1.98
C CYS A 59 -9.05 7.66 -0.44
N HIS A 60 -8.60 6.58 0.17
CA HIS A 60 -8.44 6.48 1.62
C HIS A 60 -6.97 6.29 1.94
N ASN A 61 -6.42 7.20 2.74
CA ASN A 61 -5.03 7.19 3.14
C ASN A 61 -4.87 6.36 4.41
N TYR A 62 -3.99 5.36 4.36
CA TYR A 62 -3.66 4.50 5.50
C TYR A 62 -2.14 4.35 5.61
N THR A 63 -1.67 3.91 6.77
CA THR A 63 -0.26 3.60 7.01
C THR A 63 -0.03 2.09 7.02
N ILE A 64 0.96 1.63 6.25
CA ILE A 64 1.46 0.25 6.33
C ILE A 64 2.43 0.16 7.50
N ILE A 65 2.20 -0.79 8.40
CA ILE A 65 3.03 -1.00 9.59
C ILE A 65 3.61 -2.42 9.53
N MET A 66 4.92 -2.56 9.74
CA MET A 66 5.51 -3.89 9.96
C MET A 66 5.07 -4.45 11.31
N THR A 67 4.69 -5.73 11.33
CA THR A 67 4.44 -6.43 12.59
C THR A 67 5.77 -6.82 13.25
N GLN A 68 5.72 -7.21 14.53
CA GLN A 68 6.91 -7.80 15.17
C GLN A 68 7.38 -9.04 14.40
N PHE A 69 6.47 -9.89 13.95
CA PHE A 69 6.80 -11.05 13.13
C PHE A 69 7.46 -10.65 11.80
N GLY A 70 6.98 -9.58 11.16
CA GLY A 70 7.59 -9.03 9.94
C GLY A 70 9.00 -8.50 10.17
N LEU A 71 9.24 -7.83 11.30
CA LEU A 71 10.56 -7.37 11.71
C LEU A 71 11.51 -8.55 11.92
N ASP A 72 11.13 -9.51 12.75
CA ASP A 72 11.94 -10.71 13.05
C ASP A 72 12.25 -11.50 11.76
N PHE A 73 11.25 -11.65 10.88
CA PHE A 73 11.42 -12.29 9.58
C PHE A 73 12.41 -11.52 8.69
N SER A 74 12.29 -10.19 8.63
CA SER A 74 13.19 -9.36 7.83
C SER A 74 14.63 -9.42 8.31
N GLU A 75 14.84 -9.46 9.63
CA GLU A 75 16.17 -9.59 10.23
C GLU A 75 16.83 -10.90 9.82
N ILE A 76 16.11 -12.02 9.85
CA ILE A 76 16.63 -13.32 9.40
C ILE A 76 16.99 -13.31 7.91
N CYS A 77 16.13 -12.72 7.07
CA CYS A 77 16.40 -12.63 5.63
C CYS A 77 17.65 -11.78 5.34
N LEU A 78 17.84 -10.69 6.08
CA LEU A 78 18.98 -9.78 5.91
C LEU A 78 20.25 -10.29 6.59
N SER A 79 20.15 -11.08 7.67
CA SER A 79 21.31 -11.67 8.33
C SER A 79 21.94 -12.78 7.50
N ASN A 80 21.15 -13.48 6.68
CA ASN A 80 21.62 -14.53 5.78
C ASN A 80 22.19 -13.98 4.45
N THR A 81 22.33 -12.65 4.31
CA THR A 81 22.93 -12.02 3.12
C THR A 81 24.44 -11.75 3.26
N VAL A 82 25.07 -12.27 4.33
CA VAL A 82 26.52 -12.22 4.54
C VAL A 82 27.10 -13.64 4.37
N GLU A 83 27.20 -14.11 3.13
CA GLU A 83 28.12 -15.18 2.70
C GLU A 83 28.78 -14.79 1.37
#